data_AF-A0A350P6J9-F1
#
_entry.id   AF-A0A350P6J9-F1
#
_cell.length_a   1.000
_cell.length_b   1.000
_cell.length_c   1.000
_cell.angle_alpha   90.00
_cell.angle_beta   90.00
_cell.angle_gamma   90.00
#
_symmetry.space_group_name_H-M   'P 1'
#
loop_
_entity.id
_entity.type
_entity.pdbx_description
1 polymer ?
#
loop_
_entity_poly.entity_id
_entity_poly.type
_entity_poly.pdbx_seq_one_letter_code
_entity_poly.pdbx_strand_id
1 'polypeptide(L)'
;LTCLGKVIGGGMPVGCFGGKRDILTHIAPTGPVYQAGTLSGNPVAMAAGLAALTQIEQDDLYDSIFDNTKALVEGMQALADKHGIPFTTNVAGSMFGLFFTDVKKVTNYQQAINCDTERFKTFYHGMLNEGVYLAPASYEAGFVSKLHDKDIIEKTLQAADKVFATL
;
A
#
# COMPACT_ATOMS: atom_id res chain seq x y z
N LEU A 1 -4.93 -19.96 -9.46
CA LEU A 1 -4.20 -19.02 -10.34
C LEU A 1 -3.79 -17.83 -9.48
N THR A 2 -2.72 -17.14 -9.87
CA THR A 2 -2.24 -15.93 -9.21
C THR A 2 -2.02 -14.88 -10.29
N CYS A 3 -2.55 -13.68 -10.06
CA CYS A 3 -2.28 -12.51 -10.90
C CYS A 3 -1.30 -11.60 -10.15
N LEU A 4 -0.28 -11.13 -10.87
CA LEU A 4 0.77 -10.26 -10.36
C LEU A 4 0.84 -9.01 -11.23
N GLY A 5 1.29 -7.93 -10.61
CA GLY A 5 1.53 -6.63 -11.24
C GLY A 5 2.32 -5.75 -10.28
N LYS A 6 2.33 -4.44 -10.51
CA LYS A 6 3.01 -3.46 -9.64
C LYS A 6 4.51 -3.79 -9.50
N VAL A 7 4.90 -4.39 -8.37
CA VAL A 7 6.29 -4.66 -7.97
C VAL A 7 7.06 -5.46 -9.02
N ILE A 8 6.42 -6.43 -9.68
CA ILE A 8 7.07 -7.30 -10.66
C ILE A 8 7.61 -6.57 -11.91
N GLY A 9 7.24 -5.30 -12.11
CA GLY A 9 7.77 -4.46 -13.18
C GLY A 9 8.84 -3.46 -12.73
N GLY A 10 9.19 -3.43 -11.44
CA GLY A 10 10.16 -2.46 -10.92
C GLY A 10 9.78 -1.00 -11.19
N GLY A 11 8.48 -0.69 -11.20
CA GLY A 11 7.96 0.64 -11.54
C GLY A 11 7.49 0.79 -13.00
N MET A 12 7.80 -0.18 -13.87
CA MET A 12 7.36 -0.18 -15.26
C MET A 12 6.03 -0.94 -15.45
N PRO A 13 5.21 -0.59 -16.47
CA PRO A 13 3.95 -1.28 -16.74
C PRO A 13 4.17 -2.75 -17.11
N VAL A 14 3.70 -3.66 -16.25
CA VAL A 14 3.66 -5.09 -16.52
C VAL A 14 2.57 -5.77 -15.69
N GLY A 15 1.96 -6.80 -16.27
CA GLY A 15 1.08 -7.73 -15.58
C GLY A 15 1.50 -9.16 -15.88
N CYS A 16 1.20 -10.08 -14.97
CA CYS A 16 1.49 -11.49 -15.11
C CYS A 16 0.34 -12.30 -14.51
N PHE A 17 0.05 -13.46 -15.10
CA PHE A 17 -0.79 -14.47 -14.47
C PHE A 17 -0.08 -15.81 -14.54
N GLY A 18 -0.20 -16.59 -13.47
CA GLY A 18 0.44 -17.89 -13.33
C GLY A 18 -0.38 -18.85 -12.47
N GLY A 19 0.08 -20.09 -12.34
CA GLY A 19 -0.57 -21.08 -11.50
C GLY A 19 -0.31 -22.51 -11.97
N LYS A 20 -1.29 -23.39 -11.76
CA LYS A 20 -1.14 -24.81 -12.07
C LYS A 20 -0.91 -25.02 -13.57
N ARG A 21 0.02 -25.92 -13.89
CA ARG A 21 0.45 -26.22 -15.26
C ARG A 21 -0.72 -26.67 -16.14
N ASP A 22 -1.54 -27.59 -15.65
CA ASP A 22 -2.73 -28.11 -16.34
C ASP A 22 -3.69 -27.00 -16.80
N ILE A 23 -3.82 -25.93 -16.01
CA ILE A 23 -4.59 -24.75 -16.39
C ILE A 23 -3.82 -23.91 -17.42
N LEU A 24 -2.56 -23.56 -17.14
CA LEU A 24 -1.78 -22.67 -18.01
C LEU A 24 -1.49 -23.25 -19.40
N THR A 25 -1.43 -24.58 -19.56
CA THR A 25 -1.25 -25.22 -20.88
C THR A 25 -2.43 -25.01 -21.81
N HIS A 26 -3.56 -24.47 -21.33
CA HIS A 26 -4.66 -24.04 -22.20
C HIS A 26 -4.39 -22.75 -22.96
N ILE A 27 -3.39 -21.95 -22.55
CA ILE A 27 -3.03 -20.69 -23.21
C ILE A 27 -2.28 -20.96 -24.52
N ALA A 28 -2.62 -20.21 -25.57
CA ALA A 28 -1.91 -20.24 -26.84
C ALA A 28 -0.42 -19.89 -26.67
N PRO A 29 0.49 -20.53 -27.42
CA PRO A 29 0.23 -21.47 -28.51
C PRO A 29 0.05 -22.93 -28.07
N THR A 30 0.15 -23.24 -26.78
CA THR A 30 0.08 -24.63 -26.29
C THR A 30 -1.35 -25.17 -26.28
N GLY A 31 -2.32 -24.30 -25.96
CA GLY A 31 -3.73 -24.64 -25.96
C GLY A 31 -4.59 -23.64 -26.72
N PRO A 32 -5.92 -23.81 -26.70
CA PRO A 32 -6.84 -23.08 -27.57
C PRO A 32 -7.20 -21.66 -27.07
N VAL A 33 -6.82 -21.28 -25.85
CA VAL A 33 -7.23 -20.01 -25.24
C VAL A 33 -6.28 -18.90 -25.68
N TYR A 34 -6.80 -17.96 -26.47
CA TYR A 34 -6.02 -16.84 -27.00
C TYR A 34 -5.62 -15.83 -25.91
N GLN A 35 -4.36 -15.42 -25.92
CA GLN A 35 -3.84 -14.30 -25.14
C GLN A 35 -2.87 -13.50 -26.01
N ALA A 36 -3.03 -12.18 -26.02
CA ALA A 36 -2.14 -11.27 -26.73
C ALA A 36 -1.80 -10.05 -25.87
N GLY A 37 -0.66 -9.44 -26.18
CA GLY A 37 -0.23 -8.18 -25.59
C GLY A 37 1.03 -7.68 -26.28
N THR A 38 0.92 -6.65 -27.12
CA THR A 38 2.03 -6.09 -27.91
C THR A 38 3.23 -5.69 -27.04
N LEU A 39 2.97 -5.21 -25.82
CA LEU A 39 3.98 -4.77 -24.85
C LEU A 39 4.41 -5.89 -23.89
N SER A 40 3.86 -7.10 -24.02
CA SER A 40 4.16 -8.23 -23.14
C SER A 40 5.63 -8.61 -23.27
N GLY A 41 6.33 -8.67 -22.13
CA GLY A 41 7.76 -9.00 -22.12
C GLY A 41 8.67 -7.92 -22.69
N ASN A 42 8.24 -6.66 -22.78
CA ASN A 42 9.11 -5.58 -23.24
C ASN A 42 10.40 -5.50 -22.37
N PRO A 43 11.58 -5.29 -22.98
CA PRO A 43 12.86 -5.48 -22.30
C PRO A 43 13.10 -4.50 -21.14
N VAL A 44 12.50 -3.31 -21.20
CA VAL A 44 12.62 -2.30 -20.13
C VAL A 44 11.92 -2.79 -18.86
N ALA A 45 10.67 -3.25 -18.98
CA ALA A 45 9.94 -3.81 -17.84
C ALA A 45 10.57 -5.10 -17.32
N MET A 46 11.12 -5.95 -18.20
CA MET A 46 11.82 -7.17 -17.78
C MET A 46 13.12 -6.86 -17.01
N ALA A 47 13.91 -5.89 -17.47
CA ALA A 47 15.13 -5.47 -16.78
C ALA A 47 14.84 -4.83 -15.42
N ALA A 48 13.87 -3.90 -15.36
CA ALA A 48 13.47 -3.24 -14.12
C ALA A 48 12.86 -4.23 -13.11
N GLY A 49 11.98 -5.12 -13.59
CA GLY A 49 11.38 -6.18 -12.79
C GLY A 49 12.40 -7.15 -12.21
N LEU A 50 13.35 -7.62 -13.02
CA LEU A 50 14.43 -8.50 -12.55
C LEU A 50 15.26 -7.82 -11.45
N ALA A 51 15.65 -6.56 -11.66
CA ALA A 51 16.42 -5.81 -10.66
C ALA A 51 15.65 -5.64 -9.34
N ALA A 52 14.34 -5.37 -9.41
CA ALA A 52 13.50 -5.25 -8.24
C ALA A 52 13.33 -6.59 -7.50
N LEU A 53 13.12 -7.70 -8.22
CA LEU A 53 12.97 -9.03 -7.63
C LEU A 53 14.27 -9.51 -6.96
N THR A 54 15.44 -9.25 -7.55
CA THR A 54 16.74 -9.55 -6.92
C THR A 54 16.96 -8.76 -5.62
N GLN A 55 16.44 -7.54 -5.50
CA GLN A 55 16.48 -6.80 -4.24
C GLN A 55 15.52 -7.38 -3.19
N ILE A 56 14.41 -7.99 -3.62
CA ILE A 56 13.43 -8.62 -2.73
C ILE A 56 13.93 -9.93 -2.12
N GLU A 57 14.89 -10.59 -2.77
CA GLU A 57 15.54 -11.80 -2.26
C GLU A 57 16.52 -11.54 -1.10
N GLN A 58 16.77 -10.28 -0.73
CA GLN A 58 17.63 -9.95 0.42
C GLN A 58 16.87 -10.27 1.73
N ASP A 59 17.47 -11.10 2.58
CA ASP A 59 16.84 -11.68 3.79
C ASP A 59 16.19 -10.65 4.72
N ASP A 60 16.76 -9.45 4.84
CA ASP A 60 16.30 -8.40 5.77
C ASP A 60 15.52 -7.26 5.09
N LEU A 61 15.05 -7.45 3.85
CA LEU A 61 14.35 -6.38 3.14
C LEU A 61 13.10 -5.96 3.92
N TYR A 62 12.27 -6.94 4.27
CA TYR A 62 10.92 -6.69 4.80
C TYR A 62 10.89 -6.34 6.27
N ASP A 63 11.82 -6.83 7.08
CA ASP A 63 11.80 -6.64 8.54
C ASP A 63 11.73 -5.16 8.91
N SER A 64 12.64 -4.35 8.37
CA SER A 64 12.63 -2.91 8.64
C SER A 64 11.38 -2.21 8.07
N ILE A 65 10.85 -2.69 6.95
CA ILE A 65 9.64 -2.11 6.36
C ILE A 65 8.45 -2.38 7.28
N PHE A 66 8.31 -3.61 7.77
CA PHE A 66 7.21 -4.02 8.63
C PHE A 66 7.26 -3.32 9.99
N ASP A 67 8.46 -3.21 10.58
CA ASP A 67 8.66 -2.45 11.81
C ASP A 67 8.27 -0.98 11.64
N ASN A 68 8.69 -0.36 10.53
CA ASN A 68 8.35 1.04 10.25
C ASN A 68 6.87 1.24 9.91
N THR A 69 6.24 0.31 9.17
CA THR A 69 4.78 0.34 8.94
C THR A 69 4.02 0.21 10.25
N LYS A 70 4.44 -0.70 11.14
CA LYS A 70 3.82 -0.89 12.45
C LYS A 70 3.97 0.37 13.31
N ALA A 71 5.17 0.93 13.41
CA ALA A 71 5.42 2.16 14.15
C ALA A 71 4.58 3.33 13.64
N LEU A 72 4.43 3.45 12.31
CA LEU A 72 3.58 4.46 11.70
C LEU A 72 2.11 4.30 12.11
N VAL A 73 1.52 3.10 11.98
CA VAL A 73 0.09 2.91 12.26
C VAL A 73 -0.24 2.99 13.74
N GLU A 74 0.65 2.50 14.62
CA GLU A 74 0.49 2.60 16.07
C GLU A 74 0.62 4.05 16.53
N GLY A 75 1.58 4.80 15.96
CA GLY A 75 1.73 6.23 16.21
C GLY A 75 0.51 7.02 15.74
N MET A 76 0.01 6.76 14.54
CA MET A 76 -1.21 7.41 14.01
C MET A 76 -2.41 7.16 14.90
N GLN A 77 -2.59 5.91 15.38
CA GLN A 77 -3.67 5.58 16.32
C GLN A 77 -3.53 6.36 17.62
N ALA A 78 -2.35 6.33 18.24
CA ALA A 78 -2.11 7.03 19.51
C ALA A 78 -2.33 8.55 19.39
N LEU A 79 -2.00 9.16 18.25
CA LEU A 79 -2.25 10.57 17.98
C LEU A 79 -3.74 10.86 17.80
N ALA A 80 -4.46 10.03 17.05
CA ALA A 80 -5.91 10.18 16.93
C ALA A 80 -6.59 10.07 18.31
N ASP A 81 -6.19 9.09 19.13
CA ASP A 81 -6.68 8.90 20.50
C ASP A 81 -6.37 10.12 21.39
N LYS A 82 -5.14 10.66 21.31
CA LYS A 82 -4.70 11.87 22.02
C LYS A 82 -5.61 13.08 21.73
N HIS A 83 -6.07 13.23 20.49
CA HIS A 83 -6.95 14.32 20.05
C HIS A 83 -8.43 13.97 20.13
N GLY A 84 -8.79 12.78 20.60
CA GLY A 84 -10.19 12.34 20.73
C GLY A 84 -10.90 12.13 19.38
N ILE A 85 -10.16 11.77 18.34
CA ILE A 85 -10.67 11.57 16.98
C ILE A 85 -11.05 10.09 16.78
N PRO A 86 -12.30 9.75 16.45
CA PRO A 86 -12.68 8.37 16.11
C PRO A 86 -11.90 7.85 14.91
N PHE A 87 -11.06 6.85 15.16
CA PHE A 87 -10.07 6.39 14.19
C PHE A 87 -9.67 4.93 14.44
N THR A 88 -9.43 4.18 13.37
CA THR A 88 -8.77 2.88 13.43
C THR A 88 -7.80 2.72 12.27
N THR A 89 -6.74 1.94 12.48
CA THR A 89 -5.82 1.51 11.41
C THR A 89 -5.97 0.03 11.10
N ASN A 90 -5.54 -0.37 9.90
CA ASN A 90 -5.22 -1.75 9.57
C ASN A 90 -3.79 -1.82 9.05
N VAL A 91 -3.12 -2.96 9.27
CA VAL A 91 -1.77 -3.23 8.77
C VAL A 91 -1.65 -4.65 8.26
N ALA A 92 -0.96 -4.82 7.13
CA ALA A 92 -0.61 -6.11 6.54
C ALA A 92 0.79 -6.01 5.90
N GLY A 93 1.82 -6.40 6.64
CA GLY A 93 3.20 -6.24 6.20
C GLY A 93 3.54 -4.76 5.96
N SER A 94 3.86 -4.40 4.72
CA SER A 94 4.21 -3.03 4.30
C SER A 94 3.01 -2.16 3.92
N MET A 95 1.80 -2.73 3.94
CA MET A 95 0.55 -2.04 3.59
C MET A 95 -0.19 -1.60 4.84
N PHE A 96 -0.83 -0.44 4.77
CA PHE A 96 -1.68 0.05 5.85
C PHE A 96 -2.95 0.74 5.33
N GLY A 97 -3.93 0.90 6.20
CA GLY A 97 -5.13 1.71 5.96
C GLY A 97 -5.42 2.60 7.16
N LEU A 98 -5.96 3.80 6.91
CA LEU A 98 -6.32 4.81 7.90
C LEU A 98 -7.82 5.08 7.77
N PHE A 99 -8.59 4.85 8.82
CA PHE A 99 -10.06 4.91 8.77
C PHE A 99 -10.59 5.83 9.86
N PHE A 100 -11.24 6.92 9.47
CA PHE A 100 -11.97 7.79 10.39
C PHE A 100 -13.36 7.20 10.64
N THR A 101 -13.56 6.60 11.81
CA THR A 101 -14.76 5.82 12.13
C THR A 101 -14.84 5.48 13.61
N ASP A 102 -16.05 5.29 14.13
CA ASP A 102 -16.30 4.81 15.49
C ASP A 102 -16.17 3.29 15.65
N VAL A 103 -16.08 2.54 14.53
CA VAL A 103 -15.92 1.09 14.62
C VAL A 103 -14.50 0.76 15.06
N LYS A 104 -14.37 -0.18 16.01
CA LYS A 104 -13.06 -0.58 16.55
C LYS A 104 -12.09 -1.16 15.52
N LYS A 105 -12.60 -1.72 14.42
CA LYS A 105 -11.80 -2.30 13.34
C LYS A 105 -12.61 -2.44 12.06
N VAL A 106 -12.00 -2.07 10.93
CA VAL A 106 -12.57 -2.28 9.58
C VAL A 106 -12.15 -3.66 9.08
N THR A 107 -13.11 -4.52 8.78
CA THR A 107 -12.91 -5.93 8.40
C THR A 107 -13.68 -6.34 7.15
N ASN A 108 -14.52 -5.45 6.63
CA ASN A 108 -15.31 -5.69 5.42
C ASN A 108 -15.55 -4.38 4.65
N TYR A 109 -16.03 -4.55 3.43
CA TYR A 109 -16.33 -3.45 2.51
C TYR A 109 -17.32 -2.43 3.09
N GLN A 110 -18.39 -2.90 3.76
CA GLN A 110 -19.43 -2.00 4.25
C GLN A 110 -18.92 -1.06 5.34
N GLN A 111 -18.04 -1.54 6.21
CA GLN A 111 -17.37 -0.71 7.20
C GLN A 111 -16.45 0.33 6.54
N ALA A 112 -15.71 -0.06 5.50
CA ALA A 112 -14.80 0.84 4.78
C ALA A 112 -15.54 2.00 4.10
N ILE A 113 -16.65 1.72 3.39
CA ILE A 113 -17.40 2.77 2.70
C ILE A 113 -18.24 3.66 3.64
N ASN A 114 -18.46 3.23 4.87
CA ASN A 114 -19.17 3.99 5.90
C ASN A 114 -18.24 4.88 6.75
N CYS A 115 -16.94 4.92 6.44
CA CYS A 115 -16.00 5.80 7.13
C CYS A 115 -16.24 7.28 6.78
N ASP A 116 -15.83 8.19 7.66
CA ASP A 116 -15.93 9.63 7.48
C ASP A 116 -14.96 10.13 6.40
N THR A 117 -15.45 10.18 5.15
CA THR A 117 -14.67 10.60 3.98
C THR A 117 -14.33 12.08 3.99
N GLU A 118 -15.17 12.94 4.57
CA GLU A 118 -14.91 14.38 4.63
C GLU A 118 -13.82 14.69 5.65
N ARG A 119 -13.80 14.01 6.80
CA ARG A 119 -12.70 14.12 7.76
C ARG A 119 -11.40 13.57 7.17
N PHE A 120 -11.44 12.44 6.46
CA PHE A 120 -10.27 11.94 5.73
C PHE A 120 -9.74 12.98 4.74
N LYS A 121 -10.61 13.64 3.98
CA LYS A 121 -10.22 14.68 3.01
C LYS A 121 -9.54 15.87 3.70
N THR A 122 -10.09 16.36 4.81
CA THR A 122 -9.46 17.43 5.60
C THR A 122 -8.10 16.99 6.14
N PHE A 123 -8.00 15.78 6.69
CA PHE A 123 -6.74 15.20 7.14
C PHE A 123 -5.72 15.08 6.01
N TYR A 124 -6.11 14.54 4.85
CA TYR A 124 -5.26 14.38 3.67
C TYR A 124 -4.66 15.73 3.23
N HIS A 125 -5.49 16.78 3.14
CA HIS A 125 -5.00 18.11 2.75
C HIS A 125 -4.12 18.74 3.83
N GLY A 126 -4.42 18.52 5.12
CA GLY A 126 -3.55 18.93 6.22
C GLY A 126 -2.18 18.25 6.15
N MET A 127 -2.16 16.92 5.95
CA MET A 127 -0.93 16.15 5.79
C MET A 127 -0.12 16.61 4.57
N LEU A 128 -0.80 16.90 3.45
CA LEU A 128 -0.17 17.44 2.25
C LEU A 128 0.48 18.81 2.49
N ASN A 129 -0.17 19.69 3.26
CA ASN A 129 0.38 21.00 3.63
C ASN A 129 1.62 20.87 4.53
N GLU A 130 1.69 19.83 5.37
CA GLU A 130 2.87 19.49 6.18
C GLU A 130 3.93 18.69 5.39
N GLY A 131 3.72 18.45 4.09
CA GLY A 131 4.69 17.80 3.21
C GLY A 131 4.60 16.27 3.16
N VAL A 132 3.51 15.66 3.63
CA VAL A 132 3.28 14.21 3.57
C VAL A 132 2.22 13.88 2.51
N TYR A 133 2.63 13.16 1.47
CA TYR A 133 1.73 12.70 0.41
C TYR A 133 1.17 11.31 0.75
N LEU A 134 -0.08 11.26 1.20
CA LEU A 134 -0.83 10.02 1.42
C LEU A 134 -1.58 9.59 0.15
N ALA A 135 -2.20 8.41 0.17
CA ALA A 135 -3.13 8.02 -0.88
C ALA A 135 -4.31 9.02 -0.92
N PRO A 136 -4.67 9.61 -2.08
CA PRO A 136 -5.71 10.63 -2.17
C PRO A 136 -7.14 10.06 -2.17
N ALA A 137 -7.35 8.94 -1.49
CA ALA A 137 -8.64 8.28 -1.33
C ALA A 137 -8.68 7.45 -0.04
N SER A 138 -9.79 7.55 0.71
CA SER A 138 -9.96 6.89 2.02
C SER A 138 -10.07 5.37 1.95
N TYR A 139 -10.30 4.81 0.76
CA TYR A 139 -10.45 3.39 0.51
C TYR A 139 -9.20 2.76 -0.14
N GLU A 140 -8.16 3.56 -0.41
CA GLU A 140 -6.89 3.07 -0.93
C GLU A 140 -5.92 2.73 0.21
N ALA A 141 -5.11 1.69 -0.01
CA ALA A 141 -4.04 1.34 0.93
C ALA A 141 -2.87 2.34 0.81
N GLY A 142 -2.26 2.65 1.96
CA GLY A 142 -0.94 3.25 2.01
C GLY A 142 0.16 2.20 1.93
N PHE A 143 1.35 2.62 1.50
CA PHE A 143 2.52 1.74 1.32
C PHE A 143 3.75 2.37 1.96
N VAL A 144 4.50 1.56 2.72
CA VAL A 144 5.83 1.93 3.23
C VAL A 144 6.89 1.22 2.38
N SER A 145 7.96 1.94 2.03
CA SER A 145 9.08 1.40 1.26
C SER A 145 10.31 1.21 2.13
N LYS A 146 11.32 0.49 1.61
CA LYS A 146 12.62 0.30 2.28
C LYS A 146 13.34 1.61 2.63
N LEU A 147 13.06 2.68 1.88
CA LEU A 147 13.67 3.99 2.11
C LEU A 147 13.01 4.79 3.23
N HIS A 148 11.85 4.36 3.75
CA HIS A 148 11.27 4.97 4.93
C HIS A 148 11.98 4.43 6.16
N ASP A 149 12.85 5.25 6.74
CA ASP A 149 13.53 4.98 8.00
C ASP A 149 12.75 5.57 9.19
N LYS A 150 13.30 5.40 10.40
CA LYS A 150 12.68 5.90 11.64
C LYS A 150 12.49 7.42 11.63
N ASP A 151 13.42 8.16 11.04
CA ASP A 151 13.36 9.62 10.97
C ASP A 151 12.20 10.07 10.08
N ILE A 152 11.97 9.40 8.95
CA ILE A 152 10.81 9.67 8.09
C ILE A 152 9.51 9.32 8.80
N ILE A 153 9.45 8.18 9.53
CA ILE A 153 8.27 7.82 10.31
C ILE A 153 7.98 8.88 11.37
N GLU A 154 8.99 9.31 12.13
CA GLU A 154 8.83 10.31 13.18
C GLU A 154 8.34 11.66 12.61
N LYS A 155 8.95 12.13 11.52
CA LYS A 155 8.50 13.36 10.83
C LYS A 155 7.06 13.27 10.36
N THR A 156 6.66 12.09 9.86
CA THR A 156 5.29 11.83 9.43
C THR A 156 4.32 11.89 10.60
N LEU A 157 4.68 11.34 11.76
CA LEU A 157 3.86 11.39 12.98
C LEU A 157 3.79 12.81 13.58
N GLN A 158 4.88 13.57 13.54
CA GLN A 158 4.87 14.99 13.96
C GLN A 158 3.94 15.84 13.10
N ALA A 159 3.94 15.61 11.77
CA ALA A 159 2.97 16.23 10.86
C ALA A 159 1.55 15.82 11.22
N ALA A 160 1.30 14.52 11.42
CA ALA A 160 -0.01 14.01 11.79
C ALA A 160 -0.54 14.60 13.11
N ASP A 161 0.31 14.74 14.14
CA ASP A 161 -0.08 15.33 15.42
C ASP A 161 -0.61 16.77 15.26
N LYS A 162 0.07 17.58 14.44
CA LYS A 162 -0.39 18.94 14.12
C LYS A 162 -1.73 18.92 13.39
N VAL A 163 -1.89 18.03 12.40
CA VAL A 163 -3.11 17.98 11.59
C VAL A 163 -4.28 17.46 12.39
N PHE A 164 -4.11 16.41 13.20
CA PHE A 164 -5.14 15.89 14.09
C PHE A 164 -5.66 16.96 15.06
N ALA A 165 -4.79 17.86 15.55
CA ALA A 165 -5.19 18.99 16.39
C ALA A 165 -6.13 20.00 15.70
N THR A 166 -6.32 19.91 14.38
CA THR A 166 -7.19 20.79 13.58
C THR A 166 -8.50 20.15 13.14
N LEU A 167 -8.75 18.86 13.47
CA LEU A 167 -9.90 18.08 13.03
C LEU A 167 -11.05 18.02 14.05
#